data_AF-A0A260WMK9-F1
#
_entry.id   AF-A0A260WMK9-F1
#
_cell.length_a   1.000
_cell.length_b   1.000
_cell.length_c   1.000
_cell.angle_alpha   90.00
_cell.angle_beta   90.00
_cell.angle_gamma   90.00
#
_symmetry.space_group_name_H-M   'P 1'
#
loop_
_entity.id
_entity.type
_entity.pdbx_description
1 polymer ?
#
loop_
_entity_poly.entity_id
_entity_poly.type
_entity_poly.pdbx_seq_one_letter_code
_entity_poly.pdbx_strand_id
1 'polypeptide(L)'
;MAAAMTADERGHLEVRVRAVTRIAEITASRVDGVEPVTGGLTSKALPRVEATVRDGKVRATVEAATRWPTPIADVAARVRTSVADDLRQSSGLEVDTVDVVMRYVAPEKVTSSGRRVE
;
A
#
# COMPACT_ATOMS: atom_id res chain seq x y z
N MET A 1 5.59 9.33 36.72
CA MET A 1 6.49 10.37 36.19
C MET A 1 6.14 10.54 34.71
N ALA A 2 5.31 11.52 34.37
CA ALA A 2 4.93 11.78 32.98
C ALA A 2 6.06 12.57 32.32
N ALA A 3 6.67 11.99 31.28
CA ALA A 3 7.66 12.69 30.48
C ALA A 3 6.98 13.88 29.79
N ALA A 4 7.55 15.06 29.97
CA ALA A 4 7.03 16.30 29.39
C ALA A 4 7.19 16.24 27.86
N MET A 5 6.04 16.20 27.16
CA MET A 5 5.98 16.38 25.71
C MET A 5 6.60 17.72 25.34
N THR A 6 7.59 17.68 24.45
CA THR A 6 8.32 18.86 23.98
C THR A 6 7.47 19.65 22.99
N ALA A 7 7.69 20.97 22.91
CA ALA A 7 6.86 21.86 22.09
C ALA A 7 6.88 21.53 20.58
N ASP A 8 7.89 20.79 20.11
CA ASP A 8 8.05 20.35 18.73
C ASP A 8 7.04 19.25 18.31
N GLU A 9 6.45 18.55 19.28
CA GLU A 9 5.42 17.52 19.05
C GLU A 9 4.03 18.12 18.79
N ARG A 10 3.85 19.44 18.98
CA ARG A 10 2.59 20.14 18.75
C ARG A 10 2.59 20.86 17.40
N GLY A 11 2.26 20.18 16.31
CA GLY A 11 1.75 20.93 15.15
C GLY A 11 1.48 20.26 13.79
N HIS A 12 2.26 19.29 13.30
CA HIS A 12 2.15 19.00 11.84
C HIS A 12 2.62 17.62 11.32
N LEU A 13 2.41 16.53 12.06
CA LEU A 13 2.84 15.19 11.58
C LEU A 13 1.72 14.38 10.89
N GLU A 14 0.44 14.58 11.24
CA GLU A 14 -0.63 13.74 10.69
C GLU A 14 -0.90 13.96 9.19
N VAL A 15 -0.86 15.21 8.73
CA VAL A 15 -1.11 15.55 7.32
C VAL A 15 0.01 14.99 6.44
N ARG A 16 1.27 15.12 6.87
CA ARG A 16 2.43 14.56 6.15
C ARG A 16 2.35 13.04 6.07
N VAL A 17 2.02 12.37 7.18
CA VAL A 17 1.84 10.91 7.19
C VAL A 17 0.69 10.48 6.27
N ARG A 18 -0.47 11.16 6.32
CA ARG A 18 -1.61 10.84 5.44
C ARG A 18 -1.29 11.07 3.97
N ALA A 19 -0.57 12.14 3.64
CA ALA A 19 -0.14 12.41 2.28
C ALA A 19 0.83 11.33 1.77
N VAL A 20 1.85 10.98 2.57
CA VAL A 20 2.80 9.89 2.28
C VAL A 20 2.07 8.56 2.06
N THR A 21 1.16 8.19 2.97
CA THR A 21 0.35 6.98 2.82
C THR A 21 -0.45 7.01 1.52
N ARG A 22 -1.09 8.14 1.21
CA ARG A 22 -1.95 8.25 0.02
C ARG A 22 -1.17 8.20 -1.27
N ILE A 23 -0.01 8.84 -1.31
CA ILE A 23 0.93 8.81 -2.44
C ILE A 23 1.38 7.36 -2.68
N ALA A 24 1.82 6.68 -1.61
CA ALA A 24 2.23 5.28 -1.69
C ALA A 24 1.10 4.32 -2.15
N GLU A 25 -0.13 4.52 -1.69
CA GLU A 25 -1.30 3.74 -2.16
C GLU A 25 -1.55 3.92 -3.66
N ILE A 26 -1.55 5.17 -4.13
CA ILE A 26 -1.78 5.50 -5.54
C ILE A 26 -0.65 4.91 -6.39
N THR A 27 0.58 5.03 -5.96
CA THR A 27 1.73 4.49 -6.69
C THR A 27 1.73 2.97 -6.70
N ALA A 28 1.42 2.30 -5.59
CA ALA A 28 1.26 0.85 -5.55
C ALA A 28 0.14 0.37 -6.50
N SER A 29 -0.99 1.10 -6.60
CA SER A 29 -2.10 0.74 -7.50
C SER A 29 -1.76 0.87 -8.99
N ARG A 30 -0.71 1.60 -9.35
CA ARG A 30 -0.28 1.83 -10.74
C ARG A 30 0.76 0.81 -11.22
N VAL A 31 1.26 -0.05 -10.32
CA VAL A 31 2.27 -1.04 -10.67
C VAL A 31 1.64 -2.23 -11.39
N ASP A 32 2.21 -2.58 -12.54
CA ASP A 32 1.76 -3.72 -13.33
C ASP A 32 1.82 -5.03 -12.54
N GLY A 33 0.67 -5.71 -12.48
CA GLY A 33 0.47 -6.95 -11.73
C GLY A 33 -0.13 -6.75 -10.33
N VAL A 34 -0.39 -5.52 -9.90
CA VAL A 34 -1.22 -5.24 -8.72
C VAL A 34 -2.69 -5.22 -9.13
N GLU A 35 -3.50 -6.04 -8.48
CA GLU A 35 -4.94 -6.10 -8.70
C GLU A 35 -5.68 -5.31 -7.62
N PRO A 36 -6.63 -4.42 -8.00
CA PRO A 36 -7.49 -3.78 -7.03
C PRO A 36 -8.44 -4.80 -6.44
N VAL A 37 -8.49 -4.88 -5.11
CA VAL A 37 -9.46 -5.72 -4.41
C VAL A 37 -10.42 -4.82 -3.68
N THR A 38 -11.67 -4.84 -4.09
CA THR A 38 -12.74 -4.16 -3.35
C THR A 38 -12.92 -4.86 -2.01
N GLY A 39 -12.79 -4.12 -0.92
CA GLY A 39 -13.03 -4.64 0.42
C GLY A 39 -14.48 -5.07 0.60
N GLY A 40 -14.70 -6.13 1.36
CA GLY A 40 -16.02 -6.58 1.82
C GLY A 40 -16.25 -6.21 3.29
N LEU A 41 -17.34 -6.70 3.87
CA LEU A 41 -17.68 -6.44 5.28
C LEU A 41 -16.57 -6.89 6.27
N THR A 42 -15.77 -7.89 5.87
CA THR A 42 -14.69 -8.48 6.68
C THR A 42 -13.29 -8.31 6.07
N SER A 43 -13.18 -7.80 4.84
CA SER A 43 -11.90 -7.67 4.12
C SER A 43 -11.62 -6.22 3.77
N LYS A 44 -10.36 -5.80 3.97
CA LYS A 44 -9.93 -4.45 3.63
C LYS A 44 -9.73 -4.34 2.11
N ALA A 45 -9.95 -3.13 1.58
CA ALA A 45 -9.60 -2.83 0.20
C ALA A 45 -8.08 -2.87 0.01
N LEU A 46 -7.63 -3.34 -1.16
CA LEU A 46 -6.23 -3.37 -1.56
C LEU A 46 -6.06 -2.60 -2.88
N PRO A 47 -4.91 -1.95 -3.11
CA PRO A 47 -3.73 -1.89 -2.24
C PRO A 47 -3.91 -0.95 -1.04
N ARG A 48 -3.28 -1.30 0.08
CA ARG A 48 -3.34 -0.55 1.35
C ARG A 48 -1.95 -0.26 1.85
N VAL A 49 -1.72 0.95 2.36
CA VAL A 49 -0.42 1.34 2.92
C VAL A 49 -0.58 1.79 4.37
N GLU A 50 0.37 1.38 5.20
CA GLU A 50 0.56 1.92 6.54
C GLU A 50 1.95 2.56 6.61
N ALA A 51 2.00 3.87 6.82
CA ALA A 51 3.25 4.61 6.92
C ALA A 51 3.41 5.19 8.33
N THR A 52 4.64 5.10 8.85
CA THR A 52 5.05 5.73 10.10
C THR A 52 6.27 6.58 9.84
N VAL A 53 6.26 7.80 10.40
CA VAL A 53 7.39 8.73 10.30
C VAL A 53 7.98 8.91 11.68
N ARG A 54 9.29 8.63 11.82
CA ARG A 54 10.06 8.82 13.05
C ARG A 54 11.40 9.45 12.71
N ASP A 55 11.81 10.49 13.42
CA ASP A 55 13.11 11.15 13.24
C ASP A 55 13.41 11.57 11.79
N GLY A 56 12.38 12.00 11.05
CA GLY A 56 12.50 12.36 9.62
C GLY A 56 12.62 11.18 8.65
N LYS A 57 12.53 9.95 9.16
CA LYS A 57 12.58 8.72 8.38
C LYS A 57 11.21 8.09 8.21
N VAL A 58 10.92 7.61 7.00
CA VAL A 58 9.66 6.94 6.65
C VAL A 58 9.87 5.43 6.67
N ARG A 59 9.03 4.72 7.42
CA ARG A 59 8.82 3.28 7.29
C ARG A 59 7.41 3.03 6.76
N ALA A 60 7.31 2.34 5.64
CA ALA A 60 6.04 2.03 4.98
C ALA A 60 5.84 0.52 4.82
N THR A 61 4.65 0.04 5.14
CA THR A 61 4.21 -1.32 4.84
C THR A 61 3.10 -1.27 3.81
N VAL A 62 3.32 -1.92 2.67
CA VAL A 62 2.39 -1.97 1.54
C VAL A 62 1.78 -3.36 1.47
N GLU A 63 0.46 -3.43 1.58
CA GLU A 63 -0.31 -4.64 1.37
C GLU A 63 -0.96 -4.59 -0.02
N ALA A 64 -0.63 -5.54 -0.89
CA ALA A 64 -1.11 -5.58 -2.26
C ALA A 64 -1.56 -6.98 -2.66
N ALA A 65 -2.40 -7.06 -3.69
CA ALA A 65 -2.87 -8.30 -4.26
C ALA A 65 -2.38 -8.46 -5.69
N THR A 66 -2.17 -9.69 -6.14
CA THR A 66 -1.83 -10.03 -7.52
C THR A 66 -2.62 -11.24 -7.99
N ARG A 67 -2.91 -11.32 -9.30
CA ARG A 67 -3.62 -12.43 -9.90
C ARG A 67 -2.69 -13.62 -10.13
N TRP A 68 -3.20 -14.83 -9.95
CA TRP A 68 -2.50 -16.03 -10.44
C TRP A 68 -2.78 -16.26 -11.95
N PRO A 69 -1.79 -16.67 -12.77
CA PRO A 69 -0.38 -16.90 -12.45
C PRO A 69 0.47 -15.66 -12.71
N THR A 70 1.02 -15.05 -11.67
CA THR A 70 1.97 -13.93 -11.78
C THR A 70 3.18 -14.19 -10.87
N PRO A 71 4.42 -13.87 -11.29
CA PRO A 71 5.60 -13.97 -10.45
C PRO A 71 5.54 -12.94 -9.31
N ILE A 72 5.06 -13.38 -8.14
CA ILE A 72 4.78 -12.51 -6.99
C ILE A 72 6.02 -11.77 -6.48
N ALA A 73 7.20 -12.40 -6.56
CA ALA A 73 8.46 -11.79 -6.16
C ALA A 73 8.81 -10.58 -7.05
N ASP A 74 8.61 -10.72 -8.36
CA ASP A 74 8.89 -9.65 -9.32
C ASP A 74 7.90 -8.49 -9.16
N VAL A 75 6.62 -8.79 -8.93
CA VAL A 75 5.61 -7.76 -8.63
C VAL A 75 5.95 -7.06 -7.31
N ALA A 76 6.28 -7.80 -6.26
CA ALA A 76 6.66 -7.22 -4.97
C ALA A 76 7.88 -6.30 -5.09
N ALA A 77 8.90 -6.72 -5.86
CA ALA A 77 10.09 -5.92 -6.12
C ALA A 77 9.74 -4.64 -6.88
N ARG A 78 8.90 -4.73 -7.92
CA ARG A 78 8.41 -3.54 -8.65
C ARG A 78 7.65 -2.58 -7.73
N VAL A 79 6.71 -3.09 -6.92
CA VAL A 79 5.96 -2.28 -5.94
C VAL A 79 6.91 -1.59 -4.97
N ARG A 80 7.87 -2.32 -4.40
CA ARG A 80 8.85 -1.78 -3.46
C ARG A 80 9.66 -0.64 -4.08
N THR A 81 10.19 -0.84 -5.29
CA THR A 81 10.99 0.16 -5.99
C THR A 81 10.16 1.38 -6.35
N SER A 82 8.99 1.20 -6.98
CA SER A 82 8.12 2.32 -7.38
C SER A 82 7.66 3.15 -6.19
N VAL A 83 7.27 2.51 -5.09
CA VAL A 83 6.86 3.24 -3.87
C VAL A 83 8.04 3.94 -3.22
N ALA A 84 9.21 3.31 -3.13
CA ALA A 84 10.40 3.94 -2.55
C ALA A 84 10.84 5.17 -3.35
N ASP A 85 10.82 5.10 -4.68
CA ASP A 85 11.24 6.19 -5.56
C ASP A 85 10.27 7.37 -5.50
N ASP A 86 8.96 7.10 -5.55
CA ASP A 86 7.94 8.15 -5.47
C ASP A 86 7.92 8.82 -4.08
N LEU A 87 8.12 8.05 -3.00
CA LEU A 87 8.24 8.62 -1.66
C LEU A 87 9.48 9.52 -1.53
N ARG A 88 10.62 9.14 -2.09
CA ARG A 88 11.83 9.98 -2.12
C ARG A 88 11.60 11.27 -2.90
N GLN A 89 10.91 11.19 -4.04
CA GLN A 89 10.66 12.34 -4.91
C GLN A 89 9.62 13.30 -4.32
N SER A 90 8.54 12.77 -3.73
CA SER A 90 7.36 13.56 -3.36
C SER A 90 7.38 14.05 -1.91
N SER A 91 8.12 13.39 -1.00
CA SER A 91 8.06 13.74 0.44
C SER A 91 9.27 14.54 0.95
N GLY A 92 10.41 14.49 0.26
CA GLY A 92 11.67 15.05 0.78
C GLY A 92 12.16 14.38 2.08
N LEU A 93 11.58 13.25 2.47
CA LEU A 93 11.96 12.46 3.64
C LEU A 93 12.88 11.32 3.24
N GLU A 94 13.71 10.88 4.18
CA GLU A 94 14.55 9.69 3.98
C GLU A 94 13.70 8.43 4.15
N VAL A 95 13.69 7.54 3.15
CA VAL A 95 12.97 6.27 3.23
C VAL A 95 13.86 5.23 3.89
N ASP A 96 13.50 4.79 5.10
CA ASP A 96 14.23 3.77 5.87
C ASP A 96 13.93 2.38 5.31
N THR A 97 12.65 1.97 5.35
CA THR A 97 12.21 0.67 4.83
C THR A 97 10.84 0.76 4.16
N VAL A 98 10.70 -0.05 3.09
CA VAL A 98 9.42 -0.34 2.42
C VAL A 98 9.24 -1.85 2.43
N ASP A 99 8.33 -2.32 3.26
CA ASP A 99 7.97 -3.73 3.43
C ASP A 99 6.73 -4.02 2.57
N VAL A 100 6.78 -5.08 1.74
CA VAL A 100 5.68 -5.42 0.83
C VAL A 100 5.11 -6.78 1.20
N VAL A 101 3.82 -6.81 1.51
CA VAL A 101 3.03 -8.01 1.78
C VAL A 101 2.12 -8.27 0.59
N MET A 102 2.40 -9.34 -0.15
CA MET A 102 1.62 -9.72 -1.33
C MET A 102 0.64 -10.84 -1.01
N ARG A 103 -0.57 -10.73 -1.55
CA ARG A 103 -1.61 -11.77 -1.52
C ARG A 103 -1.97 -12.22 -2.93
N TYR A 104 -2.32 -13.48 -3.10
CA TYR A 104 -2.92 -13.95 -4.35
C TYR A 104 -4.43 -13.78 -4.30
N VAL A 105 -4.99 -13.25 -5.38
CA VAL A 105 -6.43 -13.30 -5.65
C VAL A 105 -6.72 -14.40 -6.65
N ALA A 106 -7.70 -15.24 -6.32
CA ALA A 106 -8.24 -16.18 -7.28
C ALA A 106 -8.96 -15.37 -8.39
N PRO A 107 -8.90 -15.82 -9.66
CA PRO A 107 -9.75 -15.23 -10.69
C PRO A 107 -11.20 -15.32 -10.23
N GLU A 108 -11.95 -14.24 -10.39
CA GLU A 108 -13.38 -14.22 -10.12
C GLU A 108 -14.02 -15.40 -10.85
N LYS A 109 -14.73 -16.26 -10.13
CA LYS A 109 -15.53 -17.31 -10.76
C LYS A 109 -16.64 -16.59 -11.50
N VAL A 110 -16.48 -16.38 -12.80
CA VAL A 110 -17.57 -15.98 -13.68
C VAL A 110 -18.63 -17.06 -13.54
N THR A 111 -19.66 -16.82 -12.72
CA THR A 111 -20.86 -17.64 -12.73
C THR A 111 -21.53 -17.37 -14.07
N SER A 112 -21.22 -18.21 -15.05
CA SER A 112 -22.01 -18.29 -16.27
C SER A 112 -23.42 -18.68 -15.83
N SER A 113 -24.32 -17.71 -15.73
CA SER A 113 -25.74 -17.98 -15.65
C SER A 113 -26.10 -18.65 -16.96
N GLY A 114 -26.12 -19.99 -16.94
CA GLY A 114 -26.47 -20.80 -18.09
C GLY A 114 -27.88 -20.44 -18.51
N ARG A 115 -28.00 -19.74 -19.64
CA ARG A 115 -29.26 -19.56 -20.34
C ARG A 115 -29.74 -20.96 -20.73
N ARG A 116 -30.69 -21.53 -19.98
CA ARG A 116 -31.39 -22.73 -20.42
C ARG A 116 -32.27 -22.34 -21.60
N VAL A 117 -32.00 -22.94 -22.75
CA VAL A 117 -32.92 -23.01 -23.88
C VAL A 117 -33.71 -24.31 -23.68
N GLU A 118 -35.02 -24.16 -23.43
CA GLU A 118 -36.01 -25.22 -23.60
C GLU A 118 -36.55 -25.20 -25.03
#